data_AF-A0A150TT91-F1
#
_entry.id   AF-A0A150TT91-F1
#
_cell.length_a   1.000
_cell.length_b   1.000
_cell.length_c   1.000
_cell.angle_alpha   90.00
_cell.angle_beta   90.00
_cell.angle_gamma   90.00
#
_symmetry.space_group_name_H-M   'P 1'
#
loop_
_entity.id
_entity.type
_entity.pdbx_description
1 polymer ?
#
loop_
_entity_poly.entity_id
_entity_poly.type
_entity_poly.pdbx_seq_one_letter_code
_entity_poly.pdbx_strand_id
1 'polypeptide(L)'
;MAVDRALERVAEEPGEALARAKPLPRRLPVAGTPPELVPARMINEVIYCERLLYLEWAQGEFEDNVFTVEGRSVHRRADVAGGELPPRPAGAAHGAAS
;
A
#
# COMPACT_ATOMS: atom_id res chain seq x y z
N MET A 1 0.42 -36.03 -24.91
CA MET A 1 -0.26 -34.73 -25.02
C MET A 1 0.73 -33.65 -24.61
N ALA A 2 1.34 -33.00 -25.59
CA ALA A 2 2.25 -31.89 -25.38
C ALA A 2 1.44 -30.63 -25.08
N VAL A 3 1.73 -29.95 -23.97
CA VAL A 3 1.31 -28.57 -23.72
C VAL A 3 2.55 -27.69 -23.80
N ASP A 4 3.06 -27.55 -25.03
CA ASP A 4 3.89 -26.43 -25.40
C ASP A 4 2.99 -25.20 -25.52
N ARG A 5 3.04 -24.33 -24.51
CA ARG A 5 2.61 -22.95 -24.67
C ARG A 5 3.77 -22.06 -24.23
N ALA A 6 4.55 -21.67 -25.24
CA ALA A 6 5.64 -20.72 -25.12
C ALA A 6 5.21 -19.49 -24.32
N LEU A 7 5.90 -19.25 -23.22
CA LEU A 7 5.90 -17.98 -22.52
C LEU A 7 6.63 -16.98 -23.41
N GLU A 8 5.90 -16.24 -24.22
CA GLU A 8 6.47 -15.13 -24.98
C GLU A 8 7.02 -14.09 -23.99
N ARG A 9 8.34 -14.00 -23.95
CA ARG A 9 9.11 -13.05 -23.16
C ARG A 9 8.92 -11.67 -23.80
N VAL A 10 8.11 -10.82 -23.19
CA VAL A 10 8.05 -9.40 -23.58
C VAL A 10 9.41 -8.78 -23.26
N ALA A 11 10.13 -8.34 -24.29
CA ALA A 11 11.39 -7.63 -24.14
C ALA A 11 11.14 -6.26 -23.52
N GLU A 12 11.98 -5.88 -22.57
CA GLU A 12 11.86 -4.65 -21.80
C GLU A 12 12.66 -3.54 -22.48
N GLU A 13 12.00 -2.44 -22.86
CA GLU A 13 12.67 -1.24 -23.41
C GLU A 13 13.25 -0.40 -22.25
N PRO A 14 14.56 -0.11 -22.24
CA PRO A 14 15.21 0.59 -21.13
C PRO A 14 15.07 2.11 -21.31
N GLY A 15 14.07 2.74 -20.70
CA GLY A 15 13.88 4.16 -20.97
C GLY A 15 12.80 4.92 -20.22
N GLU A 16 12.31 4.45 -19.08
CA GLU A 16 11.57 5.31 -18.16
C GLU A 16 11.67 4.67 -16.79
N ALA A 17 12.02 5.43 -15.75
CA ALA A 17 12.12 4.92 -14.40
C ALA A 17 10.72 4.57 -13.88
N LEU A 18 10.17 3.45 -14.35
CA LEU A 18 9.07 2.75 -13.70
C LEU A 18 9.56 2.49 -12.29
N ALA A 19 8.83 3.01 -11.29
CA ALA A 19 8.90 2.55 -9.91
C ALA A 19 8.55 1.06 -9.91
N ARG A 20 9.51 0.24 -10.33
CA ARG A 20 9.27 -1.06 -10.91
C ARG A 20 8.92 -2.00 -9.79
N ALA A 21 7.62 -2.12 -9.57
CA ALA A 21 7.05 -3.33 -9.05
C ALA A 21 7.74 -4.50 -9.76
N LYS A 22 8.53 -5.29 -9.03
CA LYS A 22 9.17 -6.46 -9.66
C LYS A 22 8.00 -7.31 -10.15
N PRO A 23 7.91 -7.63 -11.45
CA PRO A 23 6.78 -8.41 -11.94
C PRO A 23 6.80 -9.76 -11.23
N LEU A 24 5.94 -9.92 -10.23
CA LEU A 24 5.76 -11.18 -9.56
C LEU A 24 5.05 -12.09 -10.56
N PRO A 25 5.58 -13.28 -10.89
CA PRO A 25 5.04 -14.17 -11.93
C PRO A 25 3.70 -14.82 -11.56
N ARG A 26 2.99 -14.27 -10.56
CA ARG A 26 1.69 -14.76 -10.12
C ARG A 26 0.70 -13.61 -10.13
N ARG A 27 -0.44 -13.83 -10.82
CA ARG A 27 -1.66 -13.09 -10.48
C ARG A 27 -1.93 -13.39 -9.00
N LEU A 28 -1.71 -12.40 -8.14
CA LEU A 28 -2.18 -12.49 -6.77
C LEU A 28 -3.70 -12.69 -6.85
N PRO A 29 -4.28 -13.71 -6.19
CA PRO A 29 -5.69 -13.65 -5.90
C PRO A 29 -5.85 -12.46 -4.96
N VAL A 30 -6.20 -11.29 -5.50
CA VAL A 30 -6.67 -10.18 -4.67
C VAL A 30 -8.01 -10.66 -4.11
N ALA A 31 -7.95 -11.29 -2.94
CA ALA A 31 -9.12 -11.81 -2.28
C ALA A 31 -9.90 -10.64 -1.70
N GLY A 32 -11.00 -10.27 -2.36
CA GLY A 32 -11.95 -9.28 -1.87
C GLY A 32 -11.80 -7.88 -2.47
N THR A 33 -12.74 -7.02 -2.10
CA THR A 33 -12.76 -5.59 -2.47
C THR A 33 -11.69 -4.86 -1.66
N PRO A 34 -10.83 -4.03 -2.28
CA PRO A 34 -9.87 -3.22 -1.53
C PRO A 34 -10.59 -2.26 -0.57
N PRO A 35 -9.97 -1.89 0.57
CA PRO A 35 -10.56 -0.92 1.47
C PRO A 35 -10.63 0.46 0.81
N GLU A 36 -11.65 1.25 1.18
CA GLU A 36 -11.84 2.61 0.66
C GLU A 36 -10.68 3.54 1.05
N LEU A 37 -10.09 3.31 2.23
CA LEU A 37 -8.95 4.06 2.73
C LEU A 37 -7.79 3.13 3.03
N VAL A 38 -6.60 3.60 2.65
CA VAL A 38 -5.32 2.95 2.98
C VAL A 38 -4.62 3.80 4.03
N PRO A 39 -4.07 3.21 5.10
CA PRO A 39 -3.28 3.96 6.07
C PRO A 39 -2.10 4.65 5.38
N ALA A 40 -1.87 5.93 5.67
CA ALA A 40 -0.79 6.69 5.04
C ALA A 40 0.59 6.02 5.18
N ARG A 41 0.84 5.32 6.30
CA ARG A 41 2.08 4.55 6.51
C ARG A 41 2.32 3.49 5.43
N MET A 42 1.27 2.84 4.93
CA MET A 42 1.39 1.80 3.90
C MET A 42 1.87 2.34 2.56
N ILE A 43 1.58 3.61 2.27
CA ILE A 43 2.10 4.27 1.08
C ILE A 43 3.63 4.39 1.17
N ASN A 44 4.18 4.69 2.35
CA ASN A 44 5.62 4.68 2.54
C ASN A 44 6.20 3.27 2.41
N GLU A 45 5.55 2.25 2.99
CA GLU A 45 6.06 0.87 2.93
C GLU A 45 6.14 0.33 1.50
N VAL A 46 5.15 0.61 0.64
CA VAL A 46 5.20 0.15 -0.77
C VAL A 46 6.27 0.87 -1.57
N ILE A 47 6.48 2.16 -1.32
CA ILE A 47 7.54 2.95 -1.97
C ILE A 47 8.92 2.43 -1.56
N TYR A 48 9.08 2.08 -0.29
CA TYR A 48 10.33 1.49 0.21
C TYR A 48 10.54 0.07 -0.34
N CYS A 49 9.55 -0.82 -0.15
CA CYS A 49 9.63 -2.20 -0.55
C CYS A 49 8.24 -2.87 -0.58
N GLU A 50 7.79 -3.28 -1.75
CA GLU A 50 6.51 -3.99 -1.92
C GLU A 50 6.37 -5.24 -1.06
N ARG A 51 7.49 -5.94 -0.82
CA ARG A 51 7.52 -7.12 0.06
C ARG A 51 7.21 -6.74 1.51
N LEU A 52 7.66 -5.57 1.97
CA LEU A 52 7.40 -5.09 3.32
C LEU A 52 5.91 -4.78 3.50
N LEU A 53 5.30 -4.06 2.56
CA LEU A 53 3.84 -3.84 2.55
C LEU A 53 3.07 -5.18 2.60
N TYR A 54 3.48 -6.16 1.79
CA TYR A 54 2.81 -7.46 1.77
C TYR A 54 2.86 -8.15 3.14
N LEU A 55 4.04 -8.20 3.77
CA LEU A 55 4.20 -8.84 5.06
C LEU A 55 3.40 -8.11 6.15
N GLU A 56 3.55 -6.79 6.27
CA GLU A 56 2.94 -6.05 7.36
C GLU A 56 1.42 -5.89 7.24
N TRP A 57 0.87 -5.76 6.03
CA TRP A 57 -0.53 -5.40 5.83
C TRP A 57 -1.37 -6.48 5.18
N ALA A 58 -0.89 -7.10 4.10
CA ALA A 58 -1.64 -8.15 3.43
C ALA A 58 -1.63 -9.45 4.25
N GLN A 59 -0.48 -9.81 4.83
CA GLN A 59 -0.33 -11.00 5.68
C GLN A 59 -0.49 -10.69 7.17
N GLY A 60 -0.32 -9.43 7.60
CA GLY A 60 -0.53 -9.00 8.99
C GLY A 60 0.63 -9.32 9.94
N GLU A 61 1.84 -9.47 9.41
CA GLU A 61 3.07 -9.85 10.16
C GLU A 61 3.77 -8.66 10.83
N PHE A 62 3.00 -7.73 11.40
CA PHE A 62 3.56 -6.62 12.17
C PHE A 62 3.45 -6.90 13.67
N GLU A 63 4.60 -6.90 14.35
CA GLU A 63 4.67 -7.08 15.81
C GLU A 63 5.18 -5.81 16.48
N ASP A 64 4.52 -5.40 17.57
CA ASP A 64 4.93 -4.24 18.35
C ASP A 64 6.27 -4.50 19.05
N ASN A 65 7.19 -3.54 18.95
CA ASN A 65 8.41 -3.48 19.76
C ASN A 65 8.30 -2.41 20.86
N VAL A 66 9.33 -2.31 21.72
CA VAL A 66 9.36 -1.33 22.83
C VAL A 66 9.10 0.11 22.38
N PHE A 67 9.66 0.53 21.24
CA PHE A 67 9.50 1.89 20.71
C PHE A 67 8.08 2.16 20.21
N THR A 68 7.44 1.17 19.59
CA THR A 68 6.04 1.30 19.11
C THR A 68 5.04 1.33 20.27
N VAL A 69 5.30 0.58 21.34
CA VAL A 69 4.49 0.60 22.58
C VAL A 69 4.65 1.94 23.29
N GLU A 70 5.89 2.40 23.48
CA GLU A 70 6.18 3.69 24.10
C GLU A 70 5.58 4.85 23.28
N GLY A 71 5.74 4.81 21.95
CA GLY A 71 5.18 5.77 21.01
C GLY A 71 3.66 5.95 21.19
N ARG A 72 2.90 4.85 21.28
CA ARG A 72 1.45 4.92 21.55
C ARG A 72 1.14 5.55 22.91
N SER A 73 1.95 5.28 23.93
CA SER A 73 1.75 5.87 25.25
C SER A 73 1.91 7.38 25.20
N VAL A 74 2.98 7.88 24.57
CA VAL A 74 3.27 9.32 24.50
C VAL A 74 2.32 10.07 23.54
N HIS A 75 1.86 9.43 22.46
CA HIS A 75 0.92 10.01 21.50
C HIS A 75 -0.56 9.93 21.92
N ARG A 76 -0.90 9.16 22.96
CA ARG A 76 -2.29 8.90 23.40
C ARG A 76 -3.18 10.14 23.45
N ARG A 77 -2.66 11.28 23.92
CA ARG A 77 -3.42 12.53 24.05
C ARG A 77 -3.63 13.23 22.70
N ALA A 78 -2.64 13.16 21.83
CA ALA A 78 -2.67 13.80 20.50
C ALA A 78 -3.52 13.01 19.51
N ASP A 79 -3.62 11.69 19.68
CA ASP A 79 -4.42 10.80 18.82
C ASP A 79 -5.93 10.92 19.06
N VAL A 80 -6.35 11.61 20.13
CA VAL A 80 -7.76 11.95 20.33
C VAL A 80 -8.15 12.98 19.27
N ALA A 81 -9.00 12.58 18.33
CA ALA A 81 -9.54 13.47 17.32
C ALA A 81 -10.15 14.72 17.99
N GLY A 82 -9.72 15.90 17.54
CA GLY A 82 -10.12 17.17 18.13
C GLY A 82 -9.95 18.33 17.15
N GLY A 83 -10.74 19.38 17.38
CA GLY A 83 -10.83 20.54 16.49
C GLY A 83 -11.69 20.28 15.24
N GLU A 84 -12.10 21.37 14.59
CA GLU A 84 -12.65 21.31 13.24
C GLU A 84 -11.54 21.64 12.25
N LEU A 85 -11.35 20.76 11.26
CA LEU A 85 -10.56 21.12 10.09
C LEU A 85 -11.25 22.30 9.38
N PRO A 86 -10.49 23.25 8.82
CA PRO A 86 -11.08 24.32 8.04
C PRO A 86 -11.96 23.74 6.92
N PRO A 87 -13.06 24.44 6.55
CA PRO A 87 -13.95 23.95 5.53
C PRO A 87 -13.14 23.69 4.25
N ARG A 88 -13.48 22.58 3.58
CA ARG A 88 -12.85 22.24 2.31
C ARG A 88 -12.97 23.42 1.35
N PRO A 89 -11.89 23.85 0.68
CA PRO A 89 -11.98 24.89 -0.34
C PRO A 89 -12.96 24.46 -1.45
N ALA A 90 -13.80 25.41 -1.89
CA ALA A 90 -14.79 25.17 -2.94
C ALA A 90 -14.10 24.71 -4.24
N GLY A 91 -14.57 23.61 -4.83
CA GLY A 91 -14.01 23.03 -6.06
C GLY A 91 -13.06 21.85 -5.86
N ALA A 92 -12.67 21.51 -4.63
CA ALA A 92 -12.00 20.24 -4.35
C ALA A 92 -13.03 19.09 -4.36
N ALA A 93 -13.32 18.57 -5.55
CA ALA A 93 -14.02 17.31 -5.68
C ALA A 93 -13.24 16.23 -4.89
N HIS A 94 -13.93 15.44 -4.07
CA HIS A 94 -13.42 14.08 -3.88
C HIS A 94 -13.47 13.45 -5.25
N GLY A 95 -12.33 13.00 -5.78
CA GLY A 95 -12.36 12.13 -6.96
C GLY A 95 -13.34 11.02 -6.63
N ALA A 96 -14.47 10.99 -7.35
CA ALA A 96 -15.55 10.06 -7.07
C ALA A 96 -14.97 8.66 -7.16
N ALA A 97 -14.92 7.95 -6.03
CA ALA A 97 -14.60 6.53 -6.00
C ALA A 97 -15.58 5.83 -6.93
N SER A 98 -15.06 5.30 -8.03
CA SER A 98 -15.78 4.47 -9.01
C SER A 98 -15.35 3.03 -8.82
#